data_AF-A0A6P8WLQ9-F1
#
_entry.id   AF-A0A6P8WLQ9-F1
#
_cell.length_a   1.000
_cell.length_b   1.000
_cell.length_c   1.000
_cell.angle_alpha   90.00
_cell.angle_beta   90.00
_cell.angle_gamma   90.00
#
_symmetry.space_group_name_H-M   'P 1'
#
loop_
_entity.id
_entity.type
_entity.pdbx_description
1 polymer ?
#
loop_
_entity_poly.entity_id
_entity_poly.type
_entity_poly.pdbx_seq_one_letter_code
_entity_poly.pdbx_strand_id
1 'polypeptide(L)'
;MRHEDIITIDQLNYRILIAKKVHLLHDRWNDRFGWFPAAQKEHYKQYAEIYKESLAEYGEEQFKKYAKVRSLRAVHTAAIDDHKLDSLKEVCCYPMTHMAEYRPSVTTNGEYGLVVPGHHHRHC
;
A
#
# COMPACT_ATOMS: atom_id res chain seq x y z
N MET A 1 17.31 46.03 16.51
CA MET A 1 17.02 44.58 16.58
C MET A 1 15.66 44.35 15.95
N ARG A 2 15.52 43.43 14.99
CA ARG A 2 14.21 43.11 14.42
C ARG A 2 13.45 42.28 15.46
N HIS A 3 12.17 42.58 15.66
CA HIS A 3 11.32 41.89 16.64
C HIS A 3 11.14 40.38 16.36
N GLU A 4 11.56 39.92 15.20
CA GLU A 4 11.53 38.51 14.78
C GLU A 4 12.61 37.64 15.44
N ASP A 5 13.64 38.25 16.05
CA ASP A 5 14.75 37.54 16.71
C ASP A 5 14.51 37.31 18.22
N ILE A 6 13.41 37.83 18.78
CA ILE A 6 13.08 37.69 20.20
C ILE A 6 12.20 36.45 20.39
N ILE A 7 12.81 35.33 20.77
CA ILE A 7 12.09 34.11 21.14
C ILE A 7 11.44 34.32 22.50
N THR A 8 10.11 34.23 22.56
CA THR A 8 9.40 34.29 23.84
C THR A 8 9.54 32.95 24.58
N ILE A 9 9.41 33.00 25.91
CA ILE A 9 9.47 31.79 26.76
C ILE A 9 8.42 30.76 26.32
N ASP A 10 7.23 31.21 25.91
CA ASP A 10 6.17 30.32 25.42
C ASP A 10 6.56 29.61 24.11
N GLN A 11 7.19 30.33 23.17
CA GLN A 11 7.68 29.73 21.93
C GLN A 11 8.79 28.71 22.21
N LEU A 12 9.68 28.99 23.18
CA LEU A 12 10.71 28.04 23.60
C LEU A 12 10.09 26.78 24.23
N ASN A 13 9.14 26.95 25.15
CA ASN A 13 8.44 25.86 25.82
C ASN A 13 7.66 24.98 24.83
N TYR A 14 7.00 25.59 23.85
CA TYR A 14 6.30 24.87 22.79
C TYR A 14 7.26 24.02 21.95
N ARG A 15 8.41 24.57 21.55
CA ARG A 15 9.44 23.82 20.82
C ARG A 15 9.98 22.63 21.61
N ILE A 16 10.25 22.82 22.91
CA ILE A 16 10.69 21.74 23.81
C ILE A 16 9.62 20.65 23.90
N LEU A 17 8.35 21.03 24.01
CA LEU A 17 7.24 20.08 24.09
C LEU A 17 7.12 19.25 22.80
N ILE A 18 7.24 19.88 21.62
CA ILE A 18 7.25 19.16 20.35
C ILE A 18 8.42 18.18 20.30
N ALA A 19 9.63 18.62 20.62
CA ALA A 19 10.81 17.76 20.61
C ALA A 19 10.61 16.53 21.50
N LYS A 20 10.10 16.73 22.73
CA LYS A 20 9.74 15.62 23.64
C LYS A 20 8.72 14.66 23.03
N LYS A 21 7.66 15.17 22.39
CA LYS A 21 6.65 14.33 21.74
C LYS A 21 7.23 13.52 20.58
N VAL A 22 8.12 14.12 19.78
CA VAL A 22 8.80 13.42 18.67
C VAL A 22 9.66 12.28 19.20
N HIS A 23 10.45 12.52 20.25
CA HIS A 23 11.24 11.47 20.89
C HIS A 23 10.37 10.33 21.42
N LEU A 24 9.31 10.64 22.17
CA LEU A 24 8.39 9.63 22.69
C LEU A 24 7.70 8.81 21.59
N LEU A 25 7.37 9.44 20.46
CA LEU A 25 6.77 8.75 19.32
C LEU A 25 7.78 7.82 18.65
N HIS A 26 9.02 8.27 18.50
CA HIS A 26 10.10 7.46 17.94
C HIS A 26 10.42 6.25 18.83
N ASP A 27 10.54 6.44 20.14
CA ASP A 27 10.80 5.36 21.10
C ASP A 27 9.67 4.33 21.08
N ARG A 28 8.41 4.81 21.14
CA ARG A 28 7.23 3.93 21.04
C ARG A 28 7.19 3.17 19.71
N TRP A 29 7.58 3.81 18.62
CA TRP A 29 7.64 3.16 17.31
C TRP A 29 8.71 2.07 17.29
N ASN A 30 9.90 2.34 17.81
CA ASN A 30 10.98 1.35 17.91
C ASN A 30 10.60 0.17 18.81
N ASP A 31 9.99 0.42 19.97
CA ASP A 31 9.55 -0.63 20.89
C ASP A 31 8.52 -1.56 20.25
N ARG A 32 7.60 -1.02 19.45
CA ARG A 32 6.49 -1.79 18.85
C ARG A 32 6.83 -2.39 17.48
N PHE A 33 7.62 -1.67 16.70
CA PHE A 33 7.82 -1.92 15.27
C PHE A 33 9.31 -1.97 14.87
N GLY A 34 10.25 -1.92 15.81
CA GLY A 34 11.68 -2.00 15.50
C GLY A 34 12.08 -3.31 14.79
N TRP A 35 11.30 -4.38 14.97
CA TRP A 35 11.47 -5.65 14.26
C TRP A 35 11.02 -5.58 12.78
N PHE A 36 10.10 -4.67 12.44
CA PHE A 36 9.43 -4.65 11.15
C PHE A 36 10.39 -4.44 9.97
N PRO A 37 11.34 -3.48 10.00
CA PRO A 37 12.27 -3.30 8.89
C PRO A 37 13.13 -4.54 8.59
N ALA A 38 13.54 -5.27 9.63
CA ALA A 38 14.33 -6.48 9.48
C ALA A 38 13.50 -7.62 8.86
N ALA A 39 12.29 -7.85 9.39
CA ALA A 39 11.36 -8.84 8.85
C ALA A 39 10.94 -8.49 7.40
N GLN A 40 10.63 -7.22 7.13
CA GLN A 40 10.29 -6.74 5.80
C GLN A 40 11.43 -6.99 4.80
N LYS A 41 12.68 -6.73 5.20
CA LYS A 41 13.86 -7.01 4.37
C LYS A 41 14.00 -8.51 4.08
N GLU A 42 13.76 -9.37 5.06
CA GLU A 42 13.79 -10.82 4.89
C GLU A 42 12.74 -11.31 3.89
N HIS A 43 11.49 -10.85 4.04
CA HIS A 43 10.42 -11.16 3.09
C HIS A 43 10.73 -10.67 1.67
N TYR A 44 11.29 -9.47 1.51
CA TYR A 44 11.66 -8.96 0.19
C TYR A 44 12.77 -9.78 -0.48
N LYS A 45 13.68 -10.40 0.28
CA LYS A 45 14.70 -11.29 -0.29
C LYS A 45 14.08 -12.53 -0.94
N GLN A 46 13.05 -13.09 -0.31
CA GLN A 46 12.37 -14.31 -0.77
C GLN A 46 11.62 -14.11 -2.09
N TYR A 47 11.23 -12.88 -2.44
CA TYR A 47 10.53 -12.64 -3.71
C TYR A 47 11.35 -13.02 -4.95
N ALA A 48 12.67 -12.91 -4.91
CA ALA A 48 13.51 -13.32 -6.02
C ALA A 48 13.47 -14.84 -6.24
N GLU A 49 13.36 -15.61 -5.15
CA GLU A 49 13.25 -17.07 -5.18
C GLU A 49 11.87 -17.50 -5.66
N ILE A 50 10.82 -16.92 -5.06
CA ILE A 50 9.42 -17.16 -5.47
C ILE A 50 9.23 -16.85 -6.96
N TYR A 51 9.86 -15.78 -7.45
CA TYR A 51 9.81 -15.41 -8.87
C TYR A 51 10.48 -16.48 -9.75
N LYS A 52 11.66 -16.99 -9.36
CA LYS A 52 12.35 -18.05 -10.10
C LYS A 52 11.57 -19.36 -10.09
N GLU A 53 11.00 -19.73 -8.94
CA GLU A 53 10.14 -20.92 -8.80
C GLU A 53 8.91 -20.81 -9.70
N SER A 54 8.22 -19.67 -9.66
CA SER A 54 7.03 -19.43 -10.49
C SER A 54 7.36 -19.46 -11.98
N LEU A 55 8.52 -18.93 -12.38
CA LEU A 55 8.99 -19.02 -13.77
C LEU A 55 9.29 -20.46 -14.19
N ALA A 56 9.89 -21.26 -13.31
CA ALA A 56 10.21 -22.66 -13.58
C ALA A 56 8.94 -23.53 -13.70
N GLU A 57 7.93 -23.28 -12.87
CA GLU A 57 6.71 -24.08 -12.81
C GLU A 57 5.71 -23.73 -13.92
N TYR A 58 5.47 -22.44 -14.17
CA TYR A 58 4.41 -21.98 -15.09
C TYR A 58 4.93 -21.47 -16.43
N GLY A 59 6.24 -21.26 -16.55
CA GLY A 59 6.85 -20.63 -17.72
C GLY A 59 6.65 -19.12 -17.77
N GLU A 60 7.49 -18.46 -18.57
CA GLU A 60 7.58 -17.00 -18.61
C GLU A 60 6.29 -16.32 -19.09
N GLU A 61 5.57 -16.90 -20.05
CA GLU A 61 4.34 -16.30 -20.58
C GLU A 61 3.17 -16.29 -19.59
N GLN A 62 2.97 -17.37 -18.84
CA GLN A 62 1.87 -17.46 -17.87
C GLN A 62 2.15 -16.56 -16.66
N PHE A 63 3.42 -16.52 -16.23
CA PHE A 63 3.84 -15.60 -15.18
C PHE A 63 3.65 -14.13 -15.61
N LYS A 64 4.00 -13.76 -16.85
CA LYS A 64 3.78 -12.40 -17.38
C LYS A 64 2.30 -12.02 -17.40
N LYS A 65 1.41 -12.95 -17.80
CA LYS A 65 -0.04 -12.72 -17.75
C LYS A 65 -0.51 -12.46 -16.32
N TYR A 66 -0.09 -13.30 -15.38
CA TYR A 66 -0.43 -13.15 -13.97
C TYR A 66 0.09 -11.83 -13.36
N ALA A 67 1.35 -11.47 -13.62
CA ALA A 67 1.97 -10.24 -13.14
C ALA A 67 1.24 -8.97 -13.63
N LYS A 68 0.77 -8.98 -14.89
CA LYS A 68 0.03 -7.87 -15.49
C LYS A 68 -1.39 -7.77 -14.91
N VAL A 69 -2.08 -8.89 -14.67
CA VAL A 69 -3.42 -8.91 -14.05
C VAL A 69 -3.39 -8.40 -12.61
N ARG A 70 -2.37 -8.78 -11.82
CA ARG A 70 -2.22 -8.32 -10.42
C ARG A 70 -1.51 -6.96 -10.27
N SER A 71 -1.22 -6.25 -11.36
CA SER A 71 -0.57 -4.93 -11.34
C SER A 71 0.76 -4.90 -10.58
N LEU A 72 1.60 -5.93 -10.77
CA LEU A 72 2.97 -5.89 -10.23
C LEU A 72 3.75 -4.73 -10.88
N ARG A 73 4.73 -4.16 -10.14
CA ARG A 73 5.50 -2.96 -10.56
C ARG A 73 5.94 -3.06 -12.02
N ALA A 74 5.87 -1.93 -12.73
CA ALA A 74 6.12 -1.81 -14.17
C ALA A 74 7.47 -2.39 -14.65
N VAL A 75 8.42 -2.57 -13.74
CA VAL A 75 9.72 -3.23 -13.98
C VAL A 75 9.57 -4.69 -14.43
N HIS A 76 8.46 -5.35 -14.10
CA HIS A 76 8.17 -6.75 -14.48
C HIS A 76 7.21 -6.90 -15.67
N THR A 77 6.75 -5.81 -16.27
CA THR A 77 5.82 -5.83 -17.41
C THR A 77 6.54 -5.51 -18.71
N ALA A 78 6.60 -6.47 -19.63
CA ALA A 78 6.95 -6.20 -21.03
C ALA A 78 5.77 -5.52 -21.76
N ALA A 79 6.06 -4.89 -22.91
CA ALA A 79 5.08 -4.27 -23.80
C ALA A 79 4.14 -5.34 -24.37
N ILE A 80 3.05 -5.63 -23.67
CA ILE A 80 1.97 -6.50 -24.14
C ILE A 80 0.86 -5.61 -24.67
N ASP A 81 0.44 -5.89 -25.90
CA ASP A 81 -0.69 -5.33 -26.64
C ASP A 81 -1.91 -5.03 -25.73
N ASP A 82 -2.34 -3.77 -25.71
CA ASP A 82 -3.40 -3.26 -24.82
C ASP A 82 -4.75 -3.94 -25.10
N HIS A 83 -5.00 -4.36 -26.35
CA HIS A 83 -6.22 -5.05 -26.72
C HIS A 83 -6.35 -6.44 -26.07
N LYS A 84 -5.21 -7.11 -25.78
CA LYS A 84 -5.19 -8.37 -25.03
C LYS A 84 -5.33 -8.14 -23.51
N LEU A 85 -5.00 -6.94 -23.03
CA LEU A 85 -5.16 -6.59 -21.62
C LEU A 85 -6.63 -6.38 -21.27
N ASP A 86 -7.38 -5.68 -22.12
CA ASP A 86 -8.78 -5.37 -21.84
C ASP A 86 -9.67 -6.62 -21.87
N SER A 87 -9.42 -7.56 -22.78
CA SER A 87 -10.11 -8.85 -22.77
C SER A 87 -9.77 -9.72 -21.55
N LEU A 88 -8.55 -9.63 -21.00
CA LEU A 88 -8.19 -10.31 -19.75
C LEU A 88 -8.82 -9.65 -18.51
N LYS A 89 -8.99 -8.32 -18.51
CA LYS A 89 -9.72 -7.62 -17.43
C LYS A 89 -11.18 -8.06 -17.39
N GLU A 90 -11.82 -8.23 -18.55
CA GLU A 90 -13.19 -8.75 -18.62
C GLU A 90 -13.32 -10.17 -18.05
N VAL A 91 -12.27 -10.99 -18.16
CA VAL A 91 -12.25 -12.37 -17.63
C VAL A 91 -11.86 -12.44 -16.15
N CYS A 92 -10.90 -11.62 -15.71
CA CYS A 92 -10.35 -11.68 -14.33
C CYS A 92 -11.04 -10.74 -13.34
N CYS A 93 -11.73 -9.70 -13.80
CA CYS A 93 -12.47 -8.79 -12.94
C CYS A 93 -13.96 -9.08 -13.09
N TYR A 94 -14.60 -9.55 -12.02
CA TYR A 94 -16.06 -9.63 -11.99
C TYR A 94 -16.62 -8.23 -12.24
N PRO A 95 -17.64 -8.07 -13.11
CA PRO A 95 -18.21 -6.77 -13.40
C PRO A 95 -18.70 -6.15 -12.08
N MET A 96 -18.02 -5.10 -11.63
CA MET A 96 -18.41 -4.27 -10.49
C MET A 96 -19.59 -3.36 -10.84
N THR A 97 -20.50 -3.84 -11.70
CA THR A 97 -21.70 -3.11 -12.15
C THR A 97 -22.58 -2.69 -10.98
N HIS A 98 -22.62 -3.50 -9.92
CA HIS A 98 -23.30 -3.18 -8.66
C HIS A 98 -22.68 -2.02 -7.87
N MET A 99 -21.46 -1.59 -8.20
CA MET A 99 -20.82 -0.38 -7.64
C MET A 99 -20.95 0.86 -8.53
N ALA A 100 -21.57 0.77 -9.71
CA ALA A 100 -21.69 1.91 -10.63
C ALA A 100 -22.50 3.08 -10.04
N GLU A 101 -23.45 2.78 -9.15
CA GLU A 101 -24.27 3.78 -8.45
C GLU A 101 -23.73 4.13 -7.05
N TYR A 102 -22.61 3.51 -6.64
CA TYR A 102 -22.04 3.69 -5.31
C TYR A 102 -21.38 5.07 -5.20
N ARG A 103 -21.99 5.96 -4.40
CA ARG A 103 -21.39 7.25 -4.02
C ARG A 103 -20.68 7.09 -2.68
N PRO A 104 -19.35 7.29 -2.61
CA PRO A 104 -18.66 7.31 -1.33
C PRO A 104 -19.18 8.48 -0.48
N SER A 105 -19.39 8.26 0.82
CA SER A 105 -19.67 9.35 1.75
C SER A 105 -18.46 10.29 1.84
N VAL A 106 -18.71 11.55 2.21
CA VAL A 106 -17.64 12.52 2.49
C VAL A 106 -16.98 12.11 3.81
N THR A 107 -15.98 11.23 3.73
CA THR A 107 -15.41 10.56 4.91
C THR A 107 -14.66 11.52 5.83
N THR A 108 -14.92 11.42 7.13
CA THR A 108 -13.87 11.62 8.15
C THR A 108 -13.28 10.25 8.51
N ASN A 109 -12.02 10.21 8.97
CA ASN A 109 -11.20 8.98 9.13
C ASN A 109 -11.83 7.82 9.94
N GLY A 110 -13.03 7.96 10.51
CA GLY A 110 -13.79 6.92 11.19
C GLY A 110 -14.75 6.10 10.32
N GLU A 111 -14.92 6.42 9.02
CA GLU A 111 -15.93 5.77 8.15
C GLU A 111 -15.38 4.65 7.26
N TYR A 112 -14.09 4.32 7.38
CA TYR A 112 -13.51 3.19 6.65
C TYR A 112 -14.10 1.88 7.18
N GLY A 113 -14.99 1.26 6.40
CA GLY A 113 -15.55 -0.07 6.71
C GLY A 113 -17.07 -0.20 6.63
N LEU A 114 -17.80 0.86 6.28
CA LEU A 114 -19.27 0.81 6.14
C LEU A 114 -19.76 0.14 4.82
N VAL A 115 -18.82 -0.25 3.95
CA VAL A 115 -19.16 -1.00 2.73
C VAL A 115 -19.36 -2.46 3.12
N VAL A 116 -20.62 -2.89 3.09
CA VAL A 116 -20.95 -4.31 3.28
C VAL A 116 -20.25 -5.11 2.18
N PRO A 117 -19.42 -6.12 2.52
CA PRO A 117 -18.79 -6.96 1.53
C PRO A 117 -19.86 -7.62 0.67
N GLY A 118 -19.70 -7.57 -0.64
CA GLY A 118 -20.54 -8.32 -1.56
C GLY A 118 -20.55 -9.82 -1.23
N HIS A 119 -21.60 -10.53 -1.67
CA HIS A 119 -21.85 -11.94 -1.34
C HIS A 119 -20.66 -12.88 -1.60
N HIS A 120 -19.78 -12.53 -2.54
CA HIS A 120 -18.60 -13.29 -2.93
C HIS A 120 -17.38 -13.12 -2.02
N HIS A 121 -17.36 -12.13 -1.12
CA HIS A 121 -16.27 -11.96 -0.13
C HIS A 121 -16.31 -13.01 1.00
N ARG A 122 -17.32 -13.88 1.04
CA ARG A 122 -17.47 -14.92 2.08
C ARG A 122 -16.79 -16.25 1.74
N HIS A 123 -16.30 -16.42 0.51
CA HIS A 123 -15.78 -17.71 0.01
C HIS A 123 -14.35 -17.64 -0.56
N CYS A 124 -13.60 -16.58 -0.24
CA CYS A 124 -12.15 -16.55 -0.45
C CYS A 124 -11.42 -16.82 0.87
#